data_AF-A0A3C7VYG1-F1
#
_entry.id   AF-A0A3C7VYG1-F1
#
_cell.length_a   1.000
_cell.length_b   1.000
_cell.length_c   1.000
_cell.angle_alpha   90.00
_cell.angle_beta   90.00
_cell.angle_gamma   90.00
#
_symmetry.space_group_name_H-M   'P 1'
#
loop_
_entity.id
_entity.type
_entity.pdbx_description
1 polymer ?
#
loop_
_entity_poly.entity_id
_entity_poly.type
_entity_poly.pdbx_seq_one_letter_code
_entity_poly.pdbx_strand_id
1 'polypeptide(L)'
;MPLQLTARFFGQGSRRTLRIDCEGRVISPRLISKARNGEQGRDYALRNLARQTGVDRAPHEDAAAYVARALEATRALRHPGNLVFGFALGDRRAPGSWPDGWRRPRTGCRGRRHEGMLSHRSTSAGGQG
;
A
#
# COMPACT_ATOMS: atom_id res chain seq x y z
N MET A 1 -11.65 -18.87 32.00
CA MET A 1 -11.01 -19.79 31.02
C MET A 1 -10.30 -18.95 29.98
N PRO A 2 -8.96 -18.96 29.91
CA PRO A 2 -8.23 -18.13 28.94
C PRO A 2 -8.41 -18.66 27.51
N LEU A 3 -8.75 -17.77 26.58
CA LEU A 3 -8.83 -18.04 25.15
C LEU A 3 -7.42 -18.09 24.54
N GLN A 4 -6.89 -19.29 24.30
CA GLN A 4 -5.55 -19.46 23.73
C GLN A 4 -5.60 -19.41 22.20
N LEU A 5 -5.51 -18.25 21.55
CA LEU A 5 -5.55 -18.13 20.07
C LEU A 5 -4.35 -18.84 19.39
N THR A 6 -4.62 -19.77 18.46
CA THR A 6 -3.60 -20.43 17.63
C THR A 6 -3.60 -19.83 16.22
N ALA A 7 -2.43 -19.41 15.74
CA ALA A 7 -2.26 -18.84 14.41
C ALA A 7 -2.13 -19.92 13.33
N ARG A 8 -2.76 -19.73 12.16
CA ARG A 8 -2.52 -20.55 10.95
C ARG A 8 -1.56 -19.83 10.01
N PHE A 9 -0.55 -20.54 9.52
CA PHE A 9 0.40 -20.02 8.52
C PHE A 9 -0.19 -20.08 7.11
N PHE A 10 -0.09 -18.98 6.36
CA PHE A 10 -0.62 -18.83 4.99
C PHE A 10 0.47 -18.62 3.93
N GLY A 11 1.74 -18.74 4.29
CA GLY A 11 2.86 -18.53 3.38
C GLY A 11 3.48 -17.14 3.49
N GLN A 12 3.97 -16.65 2.36
CA GLN A 12 4.72 -15.39 2.29
C GLN A 12 4.03 -14.38 1.36
N GLY A 13 4.10 -13.10 1.73
CA GLY A 13 3.68 -11.99 0.89
C GLY A 13 4.58 -11.81 -0.33
N SER A 14 4.20 -10.85 -1.19
CA SER A 14 4.99 -10.56 -2.39
C SER A 14 6.39 -10.04 -2.04
N ARG A 15 7.38 -10.52 -2.79
CA ARG A 15 8.73 -9.97 -2.80
C ARG A 15 8.69 -8.51 -3.20
N ARG A 16 9.52 -7.68 -2.58
CA ARG A 16 9.63 -6.24 -2.88
C ARG A 16 11.03 -5.74 -2.59
N THR A 17 11.39 -4.63 -3.19
CA THR A 17 12.64 -3.92 -2.86
C THR A 17 12.32 -2.79 -1.89
N LEU A 18 13.09 -2.72 -0.80
CA LEU A 18 13.04 -1.65 0.18
C LEU A 18 14.23 -0.72 -0.04
N ARG A 19 14.07 0.56 0.32
CA ARG A 19 15.18 1.51 0.43
C ARG A 19 15.51 1.67 1.90
N ILE A 20 16.79 1.60 2.22
CA ILE A 20 17.30 1.64 3.59
C ILE A 20 18.29 2.80 3.70
N ASP A 21 18.20 3.57 4.78
CA ASP A 21 19.16 4.61 5.11
C ASP A 21 20.49 4.05 5.64
N CYS A 22 21.44 4.93 5.94
CA CYS A 22 22.74 4.54 6.48
C CYS A 22 22.66 3.91 7.88
N GLU A 23 21.56 4.14 8.61
CA GLU A 23 21.32 3.61 9.96
C GLU A 23 20.51 2.30 9.95
N GLY A 24 20.14 1.79 8.76
CA GLY A 24 19.39 0.54 8.64
C GLY A 24 17.86 0.70 8.71
N ARG A 25 17.32 1.92 8.76
CA ARG A 25 15.88 2.17 8.81
C ARG A 25 15.28 2.14 7.40
N VAL A 26 14.05 1.64 7.31
CA VAL A 26 13.33 1.55 6.03
C VAL A 26 12.70 2.89 5.66
N ILE A 27 13.02 3.37 4.47
CA ILE A 27 12.36 4.52 3.85
C ILE A 27 11.07 4.04 3.20
N SER A 28 9.94 4.59 3.64
CA SER A 28 8.62 4.18 3.16
C SER A 28 8.44 4.50 1.67
N PRO A 29 8.01 3.53 0.83
CA PRO A 29 7.70 3.78 -0.58
C PRO A 29 6.61 4.84 -0.77
N ARG A 30 5.64 4.90 0.16
CA ARG A 30 4.57 5.89 0.13
C ARG A 30 5.12 7.30 0.40
N LEU A 31 6.11 7.41 1.28
CA LEU A 31 6.77 8.68 1.59
C LEU A 31 7.50 9.24 0.35
N ILE A 32 8.24 8.37 -0.36
CA ILE A 32 8.90 8.70 -1.63
C ILE A 32 7.88 9.18 -2.66
N SER A 33 6.76 8.46 -2.82
CA SER A 33 5.69 8.85 -3.74
C SER A 33 5.12 10.24 -3.42
N LYS A 34 4.81 10.50 -2.14
CA LYS A 34 4.28 11.80 -1.72
C LYS A 34 5.26 12.95 -1.99
N ALA A 35 6.53 12.74 -1.68
CA ALA A 35 7.58 13.72 -1.93
C ALA A 35 7.74 14.01 -3.43
N ARG A 36 7.76 12.95 -4.27
CA ARG A 36 7.95 13.05 -5.72
C ARG A 36 6.75 13.69 -6.43
N ASN A 37 5.53 13.26 -6.13
CA ASN A 37 4.33 13.65 -6.86
C ASN A 37 3.65 14.91 -6.27
N GLY A 38 4.19 15.47 -5.18
CA GLY A 38 3.60 16.64 -4.54
C GLY A 38 2.22 16.38 -3.90
N GLU A 39 1.95 15.15 -3.48
CA GLU A 39 0.67 14.77 -2.88
C GLU A 39 0.46 15.39 -1.49
N GLN A 40 -0.75 15.27 -0.94
CA GLN A 40 -1.05 15.72 0.42
C GLN A 40 -0.08 15.13 1.47
N GLY A 41 0.53 16.02 2.25
CA GLY A 41 1.60 15.69 3.20
C GLY A 41 3.01 15.69 2.60
N ARG A 42 3.20 16.29 1.42
CA ARG A 42 4.50 16.48 0.77
C ARG A 42 5.56 17.06 1.69
N ASP A 43 5.27 18.13 2.41
CA ASP A 43 6.31 18.81 3.21
C ASP A 43 6.81 17.94 4.35
N TYR A 44 5.90 17.18 4.97
CA TYR A 44 6.29 16.16 5.94
C TYR A 44 7.14 15.06 5.30
N ALA A 45 6.77 14.60 4.10
CA ALA A 45 7.53 13.61 3.37
C ALA A 45 8.95 14.10 3.02
N LEU A 46 9.10 15.35 2.56
CA LEU A 46 10.38 15.97 2.24
C LEU A 46 11.26 16.11 3.49
N ARG A 47 10.72 16.63 4.60
CA ARG A 47 11.45 16.76 5.88
C ARG A 47 11.89 15.41 6.41
N ASN A 48 11.01 14.40 6.37
CA ASN A 48 11.36 13.08 6.84
C ASN A 48 12.40 12.40 5.92
N LEU A 49 12.34 12.65 4.61
CA LEU A 49 13.33 12.14 3.68
C LEU A 49 14.70 12.78 3.97
N ALA A 50 14.77 14.11 4.11
CA ALA A 50 16.00 14.83 4.47
C ALA A 50 16.61 14.30 5.76
N ARG A 51 15.79 14.12 6.80
CA ARG A 51 16.22 13.56 8.09
C ARG A 51 16.79 12.14 7.97
N GLN A 52 16.23 11.30 7.10
CA GLN A 52 16.67 9.91 6.94
C GLN A 52 17.90 9.80 6.05
N THR A 53 18.01 10.62 5.00
CA THR A 53 19.12 10.55 4.05
C THR A 53 20.30 11.45 4.44
N GLY A 54 20.08 12.42 5.33
CA GLY A 54 21.05 13.48 5.64
C GLY A 54 21.25 14.46 4.48
N VAL A 55 20.38 14.42 3.46
CA VAL A 55 20.50 15.22 2.24
C VAL A 55 19.41 16.27 2.23
N ASP A 56 19.81 17.54 2.36
CA ASP A 56 18.87 18.66 2.27
C ASP A 56 18.53 19.02 0.82
N ARG A 57 17.33 19.59 0.66
CA ARG A 57 16.83 20.11 -0.62
C ARG A 57 17.43 21.49 -0.88
N ALA A 58 17.99 21.70 -2.07
CA ALA A 58 18.52 23.00 -2.45
C ALA A 58 17.38 24.00 -2.72
N PRO A 59 17.63 25.32 -2.57
CA PRO A 59 16.66 26.34 -2.95
C PRO A 59 16.21 26.16 -4.41
N HIS A 60 14.91 26.25 -4.65
CA HIS A 60 14.30 26.11 -5.98
C HIS A 60 14.50 24.76 -6.69
N GLU A 61 15.11 23.76 -6.04
CA GLU A 61 15.28 22.42 -6.62
C GLU A 61 13.93 21.75 -6.83
N ASP A 62 13.70 21.15 -8.00
CA ASP A 62 12.48 20.36 -8.23
C ASP A 62 12.38 19.17 -7.24
N ALA A 63 11.16 18.81 -6.85
CA ALA A 63 10.98 17.75 -5.86
C ALA A 63 11.30 16.35 -6.39
N ALA A 64 11.05 16.05 -7.67
CA ALA A 64 11.42 14.77 -8.24
C ALA A 64 12.95 14.66 -8.38
N ALA A 65 13.62 15.75 -8.79
CA ALA A 65 15.08 15.84 -8.82
C ALA A 65 15.70 15.64 -7.43
N TYR A 66 15.20 16.35 -6.42
CA TYR A 66 15.61 16.19 -5.02
C TYR A 66 15.46 14.75 -4.54
N VAL A 67 14.29 14.12 -4.79
CA VAL A 67 14.04 12.74 -4.38
C VAL A 67 15.01 11.77 -5.07
N ALA A 68 15.33 11.97 -6.35
CA ALA A 68 16.30 11.12 -7.04
C ALA A 68 17.68 11.19 -6.37
N ARG A 69 18.18 12.41 -6.13
CA ARG A 69 19.46 12.67 -5.46
C ARG A 69 19.49 12.12 -4.04
N ALA A 70 18.46 12.36 -3.24
CA ALA A 70 18.37 11.84 -1.88
C ALA A 70 18.39 10.31 -1.83
N LEU A 71 17.83 9.63 -2.84
CA LEU A 71 17.83 8.16 -2.90
C LEU A 71 19.19 7.56 -3.26
N GLU A 72 20.16 8.34 -3.74
CA GLU A 72 21.54 7.86 -3.97
C GLU A 72 22.25 7.57 -2.64
N ALA A 73 21.90 8.30 -1.58
CA ALA A 73 22.39 8.05 -0.21
C ALA A 73 21.76 6.80 0.45
N THR A 74 20.97 6.01 -0.28
CA THR A 74 20.19 4.89 0.25
C THR A 74 20.58 3.58 -0.42
N ARG A 75 20.49 2.48 0.31
CA ARG A 75 20.72 1.14 -0.25
C ARG A 75 19.42 0.45 -0.61
N ALA A 76 19.40 -0.19 -1.78
CA ALA A 76 18.31 -1.10 -2.14
C ALA A 76 18.51 -2.46 -1.45
N LEU A 77 17.50 -2.94 -0.73
CA LEU A 77 17.47 -4.27 -0.12
C LEU A 77 16.31 -5.08 -0.70
N ARG A 78 16.59 -6.30 -1.16
CA ARG A 78 15.55 -7.22 -1.61
C ARG A 78 14.89 -7.90 -0.41
N HIS A 79 13.61 -7.63 -0.20
CA HIS A 79 12.81 -8.24 0.86
C HIS A 79 12.02 -9.44 0.29
N PRO A 80 12.11 -10.64 0.91
CA PRO A 80 11.49 -11.86 0.39
C PRO A 80 9.96 -11.86 0.50
N GLY A 81 9.41 -10.95 1.31
CA GLY A 81 7.97 -10.82 1.60
C GLY A 81 7.70 -11.11 3.06
N ASN A 82 6.65 -10.53 3.63
CA ASN A 82 6.30 -10.76 5.03
C ASN A 82 5.69 -12.17 5.20
N LEU A 83 6.00 -12.85 6.30
CA LEU A 83 5.26 -14.06 6.67
C LEU A 83 3.80 -13.69 6.98
N VAL A 84 2.87 -14.51 6.50
CA VAL A 84 1.44 -14.26 6.62
C VAL A 84 0.84 -15.28 7.57
N PHE A 85 0.21 -14.77 8.62
CA PHE A 85 -0.53 -15.56 9.60
C PHE A 85 -1.97 -15.05 9.68
N GLY A 86 -2.90 -15.96 9.97
CA GLY A 86 -4.28 -15.60 10.24
C GLY A 86 -4.75 -16.22 11.56
N PHE A 87 -5.62 -15.49 12.23
CA PHE A 87 -6.26 -15.89 13.46
C PHE A 87 -7.76 -15.98 13.19
N ALA A 88 -8.36 -17.12 13.51
CA ALA A 88 -9.81 -17.25 13.42
C ALA A 88 -10.42 -16.48 14.61
N LEU A 89 -11.28 -15.51 14.30
CA LEU A 89 -12.04 -14.74 15.29
C LEU A 89 -13.48 -15.27 15.28
N GLY A 90 -13.88 -16.02 16.32
CA GLY A 90 -15.21 -16.64 16.43
C GLY A 90 -15.27 -17.75 17.49
N ASP A 91 -16.47 -18.30 17.73
CA ASP A 91 -16.68 -19.38 18.70
C ASP A 91 -16.05 -20.70 18.23
N ARG A 92 -15.31 -21.35 19.13
CA ARG A 92 -14.31 -22.38 18.82
C ARG A 92 -14.88 -23.77 18.55
N ARG A 93 -16.21 -23.95 18.63
CA ARG A 93 -16.86 -25.25 18.52
C ARG A 93 -17.00 -25.78 17.09
N ALA A 94 -16.61 -25.00 16.08
CA ALA A 94 -16.54 -25.48 14.71
C ALA A 94 -15.11 -25.95 14.37
N PRO A 95 -14.78 -27.25 14.44
CA PRO A 95 -13.61 -27.77 13.75
C PRO A 95 -13.75 -27.45 12.25
N GLY A 96 -12.77 -26.75 11.66
CA GLY A 96 -12.83 -26.34 10.24
C GLY A 96 -13.27 -24.89 9.98
N SER A 97 -13.12 -23.96 10.94
CA SER A 97 -13.51 -22.54 10.77
C SER A 97 -12.78 -21.76 9.67
N TRP A 98 -11.79 -22.36 9.02
CA TRP A 98 -11.22 -21.86 7.77
C TRP A 98 -11.88 -22.63 6.62
N PRO A 99 -12.56 -21.96 5.66
CA PRO A 99 -13.06 -22.65 4.48
C PRO A 99 -11.93 -23.42 3.81
N ASP A 100 -12.15 -24.69 3.48
CA ASP A 100 -11.18 -25.45 2.71
C ASP A 100 -10.85 -24.71 1.41
N GLY A 101 -9.56 -24.58 1.13
CA GLY A 101 -9.07 -23.80 -0.01
C GLY A 101 -9.01 -22.28 0.19
N TRP A 102 -9.33 -21.74 1.38
CA TRP A 102 -9.11 -20.30 1.65
C TRP A 102 -7.63 -19.97 1.52
N ARG A 103 -7.29 -19.25 0.45
CA ARG A 103 -5.99 -18.61 0.28
C ARG A 103 -6.19 -17.13 0.47
N ARG A 104 -5.16 -16.46 0.99
CA ARG A 104 -5.08 -14.99 0.97
C ARG A 104 -5.45 -14.54 -0.44
N PRO A 105 -6.48 -13.68 -0.62
CA PRO A 105 -6.74 -13.07 -1.90
C PRO A 105 -5.42 -12.42 -2.34
N ARG A 106 -4.82 -12.92 -3.44
CA ARG A 106 -3.70 -12.21 -4.05
C ARG A 106 -4.29 -10.85 -4.38
N THR A 107 -3.87 -9.81 -3.67
CA THR A 107 -4.33 -8.44 -3.87
C THR A 107 -3.92 -7.98 -5.27
N GLY A 108 -4.66 -8.43 -6.26
CA GLY A 108 -5.01 -7.69 -7.44
C GLY A 108 -6.47 -7.34 -7.27
N CYS A 109 -6.76 -6.25 -6.58
CA CYS A 109 -7.87 -5.43 -7.04
C CYS A 109 -7.43 -4.92 -8.43
N ARG A 110 -7.51 -5.78 -9.47
CA ARG A 110 -7.66 -5.29 -10.83
C ARG A 110 -8.95 -4.51 -10.77
N GLY A 111 -8.87 -3.22 -11.06
CA GLY A 111 -10.01 -2.32 -11.02
C GLY A 111 -11.20 -3.00 -11.69
N ARG A 112 -12.26 -3.20 -10.91
CA ARG A 112 -13.59 -3.35 -11.46
C ARG A 112 -13.84 -2.02 -12.16
N ARG A 113 -13.58 -1.93 -13.47
CA ARG A 113 -14.12 -0.84 -14.27
C ARG A 113 -15.62 -0.93 -14.06
N HIS A 114 -16.22 0.13 -13.52
CA HIS A 114 -17.64 0.36 -13.69
C HIS A 114 -17.86 0.69 -15.17
N GLU A 115 -17.82 -0.33 -16.03
CA GLU A 115 -18.48 -0.30 -17.33
C GLU A 115 -19.89 -0.81 -17.08
N GLY A 116 -20.87 0.09 -17.17
CA GLY A 116 -22.28 -0.26 -17.06
C GLY A 116 -23.12 0.79 -16.37
N MET A 117 -23.27 1.98 -16.98
CA MET A 117 -24.56 2.68 -16.96
C MET A 117 -24.63 3.65 -18.14
N LEU A 118 -24.73 3.06 -19.33
CA LEU A 118 -25.26 3.74 -20.51
C LEU A 118 -26.77 3.49 -20.56
N SER A 119 -27.47 4.54 -21.01
CA SER A 119 -28.85 4.60 -21.50
C SER A 119 -29.99 4.39 -20.50
N HIS A 120 -30.62 5.49 -20.10
CA HIS A 120 -32.02 5.70 -20.47
C HIS A 120 -32.18 7.10 -21.06
N ARG A 121 -32.23 7.11 -22.39
CA ARG A 121 -32.82 8.17 -23.19
C ARG A 121 -34.32 7.86 -23.20
N SER A 122 -35.15 8.67 -22.55
CA SER A 122 -36.60 8.63 -22.74
C SER A 122 -37.04 9.97 -23.32
N THR A 123 -37.24 9.93 -24.62
CA THR A 123 -37.97 10.93 -25.40
C THR A 123 -39.47 10.64 -25.25
N SER A 124 -40.26 11.63 -24.83
CA SER A 124 -41.69 11.79 -25.13
C SER A 124 -42.07 13.20 -24.64
N ALA A 125 -42.21 14.24 -25.47
CA ALA A 125 -43.22 14.46 -26.50
C ALA A 125 -44.67 14.31 -25.99
N GLY A 126 -45.35 15.45 -25.82
CA GLY A 126 -46.79 15.57 -26.04
C GLY A 126 -47.68 15.90 -24.83
N GLY A 127 -48.40 17.04 -24.93
CA GLY A 127 -49.85 17.03 -24.70
C GLY A 127 -50.43 17.79 -23.50
N GLN A 128 -50.80 19.06 -23.76
CA GLN A 128 -52.08 19.74 -23.47
C GLN A 128 -52.82 19.55 -22.13
N GLY A 129 -53.18 20.69 -21.55
CA GLY A 129 -54.22 20.90 -20.54
C GLY A 129 -54.32 22.38 -20.21
#